data_AF-A0A7D6ZAT6-F1
#
_entry.id   AF-A0A7D6ZAT6-F1
#
_cell.length_a   1.000
_cell.length_b   1.000
_cell.length_c   1.000
_cell.angle_alpha   90.00
_cell.angle_beta   90.00
_cell.angle_gamma   90.00
#
_symmetry.space_group_name_H-M   'P 1'
#
loop_
_entity.id
_entity.type
_entity.pdbx_description
1 polymer ?
#
loop_
_entity_poly.entity_id
_entity_poly.type
_entity_poly.pdbx_seq_one_letter_code
_entity_poly.pdbx_strand_id
1 'polypeptide(L)'
;MIINFIRRTIVPIGTSLIAIAAATTIAAPANASERREIVCNGNALMPKSIDTVHIQYGFTVDCTGRPEILAANTTLKKLQDGKVTNHSSRPNEVITLDASNRAEVWYTASCSLTSQQLGFFYTEVTLGAIGGGGADIREITPSNSMPLYC
;
A
#
# COMPACT_ATOMS: atom_id res chain seq x y z
N MET A 1 9.21 -90.91 -47.70
CA MET A 1 9.22 -89.96 -48.84
C MET A 1 8.51 -88.70 -48.38
N ILE A 2 9.20 -87.54 -48.47
CA ILE A 2 8.73 -86.16 -48.15
C ILE A 2 8.53 -85.90 -46.65
N ILE A 3 8.97 -84.83 -45.98
CA ILE A 3 10.03 -83.80 -46.05
C ILE A 3 9.80 -82.96 -44.76
N ASN A 4 10.90 -82.46 -44.14
CA ASN A 4 11.06 -81.27 -43.29
C ASN A 4 9.88 -80.70 -42.47
N PHE A 5 10.12 -80.32 -41.21
CA PHE A 5 10.60 -78.96 -40.87
C PHE A 5 10.79 -78.78 -39.35
N ILE A 6 11.97 -78.26 -39.01
CA ILE A 6 12.34 -77.74 -37.69
C ILE A 6 11.54 -76.46 -37.43
N ARG A 7 10.93 -76.31 -36.26
CA ARG A 7 10.56 -74.99 -35.71
C ARG A 7 10.94 -74.88 -34.23
N ARG A 8 11.99 -74.11 -33.98
CA ARG A 8 12.24 -73.35 -32.76
C ARG A 8 11.31 -72.14 -32.74
N THR A 9 10.59 -71.88 -31.64
CA THR A 9 10.18 -70.50 -31.24
C THR A 9 9.72 -70.55 -29.78
N ILE A 10 10.57 -70.13 -28.82
CA ILE A 10 10.63 -68.80 -28.19
C ILE A 10 9.42 -68.50 -27.28
N VAL A 11 9.71 -68.41 -25.98
CA VAL A 11 8.87 -67.80 -24.94
C VAL A 11 9.11 -66.28 -24.96
N PRO A 12 8.04 -65.47 -24.94
CA PRO A 12 8.04 -64.27 -24.10
C PRO A 12 6.74 -64.23 -23.27
N ILE A 13 6.84 -64.35 -21.94
CA ILE A 13 6.77 -63.22 -20.99
C ILE A 13 5.68 -62.23 -21.41
N GLY A 14 4.46 -62.46 -20.91
CA GLY A 14 3.37 -61.50 -21.00
C GLY A 14 3.78 -60.19 -20.33
N THR A 15 4.04 -59.20 -21.16
CA THR A 15 4.27 -57.81 -20.77
C THR A 15 2.96 -57.25 -20.21
N SER A 16 2.99 -56.85 -18.95
CA SER A 16 1.95 -56.04 -18.34
C SER A 16 1.76 -54.77 -19.17
N LEU A 17 0.58 -54.61 -19.76
CA LEU A 17 0.11 -53.33 -20.26
C LEU A 17 -0.09 -52.41 -19.05
N ILE A 18 0.92 -51.60 -18.75
CA ILE A 18 0.75 -50.41 -17.90
C ILE A 18 -0.04 -49.43 -18.75
N ALA A 19 -1.35 -49.34 -18.50
CA ALA A 19 -2.17 -48.25 -18.97
C ALA A 19 -1.64 -46.97 -18.31
N ILE A 20 -0.87 -46.17 -19.06
CA ILE A 20 -0.55 -44.81 -18.68
C ILE A 20 -1.86 -44.03 -18.82
N ALA A 21 -2.59 -43.90 -17.72
CA ALA A 21 -3.65 -42.90 -17.63
C ALA A 21 -2.98 -41.54 -17.81
N ALA A 22 -3.12 -40.96 -19.01
CA ALA A 22 -2.83 -39.55 -19.23
C ALA A 22 -3.80 -38.78 -18.33
N ALA A 23 -3.33 -38.41 -17.14
CA ALA A 23 -3.96 -37.39 -16.34
C ALA A 23 -3.91 -36.12 -17.20
N THR A 24 -5.00 -35.82 -17.89
CA THR A 24 -5.27 -34.49 -18.39
C THR A 24 -5.33 -33.60 -17.16
N THR A 25 -4.17 -33.09 -16.74
CA THR A 25 -4.11 -31.90 -15.92
C THR A 25 -4.79 -30.82 -16.74
N ILE A 26 -6.06 -30.58 -16.42
CA ILE A 26 -6.74 -29.35 -16.78
C ILE A 26 -5.82 -28.27 -16.24
N ALA A 27 -5.03 -27.65 -17.11
CA ALA A 27 -4.27 -26.48 -16.74
C ALA A 27 -5.31 -25.46 -16.28
N ALA A 28 -5.41 -25.30 -14.96
CA ALA A 28 -6.14 -24.18 -14.39
C ALA A 28 -5.61 -22.92 -15.09
N PRO A 29 -6.49 -22.01 -15.54
CA PRO A 29 -6.04 -20.81 -16.23
C PRO A 29 -5.01 -20.12 -15.34
N ALA A 30 -3.80 -19.92 -15.86
CA ALA A 30 -2.69 -19.24 -15.20
C ALA A 30 -2.95 -17.72 -15.07
N ASN A 31 -4.19 -17.34 -14.76
CA ASN A 31 -4.66 -15.97 -14.58
C ASN A 31 -5.23 -15.73 -13.18
N ALA A 32 -4.81 -16.52 -12.18
CA ALA A 32 -4.74 -15.99 -10.83
C ALA A 32 -3.50 -15.10 -10.78
N SER A 33 -3.62 -13.89 -11.32
CA SER A 33 -2.73 -12.80 -10.94
C SER A 33 -2.71 -12.79 -9.42
N GLU A 34 -1.58 -13.14 -8.81
CA GLU A 34 -1.35 -12.86 -7.39
C GLU A 34 -1.70 -11.38 -7.19
N ARG A 35 -2.88 -11.09 -6.63
CA ARG A 35 -3.16 -9.78 -6.07
C ARG A 35 -2.17 -9.65 -4.92
N ARG A 36 -0.97 -9.15 -5.22
CA ARG A 36 0.00 -8.77 -4.20
C ARG A 36 -0.69 -7.70 -3.38
N GLU A 37 -0.93 -8.02 -2.12
CA GLU A 37 -1.52 -7.10 -1.17
C GLU A 37 -0.58 -5.90 -1.04
N ILE A 38 -1.03 -4.73 -1.48
CA ILE A 38 -0.26 -3.49 -1.37
C ILE A 38 -0.60 -2.90 -0.01
N VAL A 39 0.34 -2.90 0.92
CA VAL A 39 0.13 -2.32 2.25
C VAL A 39 0.79 -0.95 2.26
N CYS A 40 0.02 0.08 2.57
CA CYS A 40 0.52 1.45 2.73
C CYS A 40 0.40 1.90 4.19
N ASN A 41 1.48 2.45 4.73
CA ASN A 41 1.54 3.01 6.08
C ASN A 41 1.74 4.53 6.01
N GLY A 42 0.83 5.29 6.62
CA GLY A 42 0.89 6.75 6.65
C GLY A 42 1.32 7.27 8.02
N ASN A 43 2.29 8.18 8.07
CA ASN A 43 2.73 8.81 9.31
C ASN A 43 2.56 10.32 9.22
N ALA A 44 1.79 10.89 10.14
CA ALA A 44 1.70 12.33 10.23
C ALA A 44 3.04 12.92 10.69
N LEU A 45 3.48 14.00 10.04
CA LEU A 45 4.67 14.73 10.44
C LEU A 45 4.31 15.73 11.54
N MET A 46 5.26 15.94 12.45
CA MET A 46 5.17 17.00 13.45
C MET A 46 5.09 18.34 12.70
N PRO A 47 4.11 19.22 13.00
CA PRO A 47 4.05 20.55 12.39
C PRO A 47 5.34 21.37 12.65
N LYS A 48 5.55 22.52 12.03
CA LYS A 48 6.60 23.44 12.46
C LYS A 48 6.30 24.85 11.99
N SER A 49 6.70 25.85 12.77
CA SER A 49 6.74 27.23 12.28
C SER A 49 7.85 27.32 11.23
N ILE A 50 7.54 27.93 10.09
CA ILE A 50 8.56 28.27 9.08
C ILE A 50 8.85 29.77 9.05
N ASP A 51 7.88 30.59 9.45
CA ASP A 51 8.04 32.01 9.75
C ASP A 51 7.01 32.42 10.83
N THR A 52 6.73 33.72 10.97
CA THR A 52 5.81 34.29 11.97
C THR A 52 4.33 34.17 11.61
N VAL A 53 4.00 33.74 10.40
CA VAL A 53 2.62 33.65 9.88
C VAL A 53 2.31 32.30 9.24
N HIS A 54 3.26 31.39 9.14
CA HIS A 54 3.10 30.12 8.44
C HIS A 54 3.54 28.92 9.28
N ILE A 55 2.67 27.91 9.28
CA ILE A 55 2.92 26.58 9.85
C ILE A 55 3.02 25.59 8.69
N GLN A 56 4.09 24.82 8.67
CA GLN A 56 4.23 23.66 7.80
C GLN A 56 3.69 22.42 8.50
N TYR A 57 2.95 21.59 7.78
CA TYR A 57 2.39 20.32 8.26
C TYR A 57 2.32 19.33 7.10
N GLY A 58 2.28 18.04 7.39
CA GLY A 58 2.44 17.05 6.33
C GLY A 58 2.43 15.62 6.83
N PHE A 59 2.81 14.71 5.94
CA PHE A 59 2.88 13.29 6.25
C PHE A 59 3.91 12.59 5.36
N THR A 60 4.32 11.40 5.77
CA THR A 60 5.02 10.43 4.93
C THR A 60 4.13 9.22 4.69
N VAL A 61 4.35 8.55 3.56
CA VAL A 61 3.76 7.26 3.27
C VAL A 61 4.83 6.32 2.74
N ASP A 62 4.79 5.06 3.18
CA ASP A 62 5.62 3.96 2.69
C ASP A 62 4.71 2.79 2.32
N CYS A 63 4.84 2.28 1.09
CA CYS A 63 4.02 1.21 0.57
C CYS A 63 4.85 -0.01 0.14
N THR A 64 4.36 -1.23 0.38
CA THR A 64 5.01 -2.47 -0.07
C THR A 64 5.00 -2.63 -1.60
N GLY A 65 4.17 -1.86 -2.30
CA GLY A 65 4.06 -1.82 -3.77
C GLY A 65 3.50 -0.48 -4.25
N ARG A 66 3.27 -0.36 -5.57
CA ARG A 66 2.68 0.85 -6.16
C ARG A 66 1.18 0.69 -6.36
N PRO A 67 0.34 1.40 -5.60
CA PRO A 67 -1.08 1.51 -5.91
C PRO A 67 -1.28 2.27 -7.24
N GLU A 68 -2.39 2.03 -7.96
CA GLU A 68 -2.70 2.83 -9.17
C GLU A 68 -3.15 4.23 -8.77
N ILE A 69 -3.87 4.34 -7.65
CA ILE A 69 -4.30 5.60 -7.06
C ILE A 69 -4.05 5.50 -5.57
N LEU A 70 -3.50 6.55 -4.96
CA LEU A 70 -3.44 6.71 -3.51
C LEU A 70 -3.93 8.12 -3.18
N ALA A 71 -4.86 8.23 -2.25
CA ALA A 71 -5.37 9.53 -1.81
C ALA A 71 -5.10 9.73 -0.31
N ALA A 72 -4.98 10.99 0.12
CA ALA A 72 -4.86 11.33 1.53
C ALA A 72 -5.72 12.54 1.90
N ASN A 73 -6.28 12.51 3.10
CA ASN A 73 -6.86 13.66 3.78
C ASN A 73 -5.88 14.11 4.86
N THR A 74 -5.37 15.33 4.79
CA THR A 74 -4.46 15.87 5.82
C THR A 74 -5.07 17.06 6.51
N THR A 75 -5.11 17.06 7.84
CA THR A 75 -5.65 18.14 8.65
C THR A 75 -4.64 18.60 9.68
N LEU A 76 -4.38 19.91 9.72
CA LEU A 76 -3.69 20.55 10.82
C LEU A 76 -4.71 20.89 11.91
N LYS A 77 -4.54 20.30 13.09
CA LYS A 77 -5.40 20.51 14.25
C LYS A 77 -4.74 21.48 15.22
N LYS A 78 -5.58 22.23 15.92
CA LYS A 78 -5.19 23.17 16.96
C LYS A 78 -5.92 22.80 18.25
N LEU A 79 -5.16 22.58 19.32
CA LEU A 79 -5.64 22.44 20.69
C LEU A 79 -5.39 23.74 21.45
N GLN A 80 -6.47 24.39 21.86
CA GLN A 80 -6.45 25.61 22.66
C GLN A 80 -7.57 25.53 23.70
N ASP A 81 -7.25 25.82 24.97
CA ASP A 81 -8.20 25.82 26.09
C ASP A 81 -9.02 24.51 26.20
N GLY A 82 -8.35 23.37 25.96
CA GLY A 82 -8.98 22.05 25.98
C GLY A 82 -9.86 21.72 24.77
N LYS A 83 -9.99 22.64 23.80
CA LYS A 83 -10.78 22.46 22.59
C LYS A 83 -9.89 22.16 21.38
N VAL A 84 -10.20 21.07 20.69
CA VAL A 84 -9.61 20.74 19.39
C VAL A 84 -10.41 21.39 18.27
N THR A 85 -9.73 22.08 17.36
CA THR A 85 -10.32 22.71 16.17
C THR A 85 -9.49 22.42 14.92
N ASN A 86 -10.13 22.42 13.76
CA ASN A 86 -9.42 22.35 12.49
C ASN A 86 -8.83 23.73 12.18
N HIS A 87 -7.52 23.80 11.99
CA HIS A 87 -6.85 25.01 11.55
C HIS A 87 -6.76 25.07 10.03
N SER A 88 -6.35 23.97 9.39
CA SER A 88 -6.26 23.84 7.93
C SER A 88 -6.52 22.40 7.51
N SER A 89 -7.00 22.17 6.28
CA SER A 89 -7.26 20.82 5.76
C SER A 89 -7.06 20.73 4.26
N ARG A 90 -6.58 19.57 3.81
CA ARG A 90 -6.36 19.18 2.42
C ARG A 90 -7.04 17.84 2.17
N PRO A 91 -8.29 17.82 1.68
CA PRO A 91 -9.01 16.59 1.42
C PRO A 91 -8.69 16.02 0.04
N ASN A 92 -8.67 14.70 -0.06
CA ASN A 92 -8.58 13.91 -1.29
C ASN A 92 -7.38 14.25 -2.18
N GLU A 93 -6.24 14.55 -1.57
CA GLU A 93 -5.00 14.81 -2.29
C GLU A 93 -4.48 13.51 -2.90
N VAL A 94 -4.28 13.47 -4.21
CA VAL A 94 -3.70 12.31 -4.89
C VAL A 94 -2.19 12.30 -4.70
N ILE A 95 -1.68 11.18 -4.21
CA ILE A 95 -0.29 11.03 -3.79
C ILE A 95 0.48 10.26 -4.84
N THR A 96 1.55 10.87 -5.33
CA THR A 96 2.50 10.25 -6.25
C THR A 96 3.67 9.68 -5.47
N LEU A 97 3.90 8.38 -5.57
CA LEU A 97 5.03 7.72 -4.94
C LEU A 97 6.29 7.78 -5.82
N ASP A 98 7.44 7.96 -5.18
CA ASP A 98 8.76 7.94 -5.79
C ASP A 98 9.19 6.54 -6.27
N ALA A 99 10.41 6.40 -6.80
CA ALA A 99 11.01 5.13 -7.25
C ALA A 99 10.95 3.99 -6.21
N SER A 100 10.94 4.35 -4.92
CA SER A 100 11.00 3.46 -3.76
C SER A 100 9.63 3.22 -3.10
N ASN A 101 8.53 3.60 -3.77
CA ASN A 101 7.16 3.50 -3.24
C ASN A 101 6.90 4.35 -2.00
N ARG A 102 7.58 5.51 -1.91
CA ARG A 102 7.47 6.43 -0.79
C ARG A 102 7.00 7.81 -1.26
N ALA A 103 6.36 8.55 -0.37
CA ALA A 103 6.17 9.97 -0.56
C ALA A 103 6.28 10.72 0.77
N GLU A 104 6.73 11.96 0.67
CA GLU A 104 6.70 12.94 1.75
C GLU A 104 6.01 14.18 1.21
N VAL A 105 4.93 14.60 1.85
CA VAL A 105 4.09 15.69 1.38
C VAL A 105 3.96 16.73 2.46
N TRP A 106 4.27 17.97 2.10
CA TRP A 106 4.18 19.13 2.97
C TRP A 106 3.19 20.15 2.44
N TYR A 107 2.47 20.75 3.37
CA TYR A 107 1.55 21.85 3.14
C TYR A 107 1.90 23.01 4.06
N THR A 108 1.49 24.20 3.65
CA THR A 108 1.61 25.41 4.45
C THR A 108 0.21 25.92 4.79
N ALA A 109 -0.01 26.23 6.06
CA ALA A 109 -1.18 26.96 6.55
C ALA A 109 -0.75 28.35 7.01
N SER A 110 -1.54 29.36 6.65
CA SER A 110 -1.36 30.72 7.13
C SER A 110 -2.15 30.96 8.41
N CYS A 111 -1.58 31.75 9.30
CA CYS A 111 -2.16 32.17 10.55
C CYS A 111 -2.75 33.58 10.42
N SER A 112 -3.90 33.80 11.05
CA SER A 112 -4.60 35.09 11.01
C SER A 112 -4.03 36.13 11.97
N LEU A 113 -3.18 35.72 12.91
CA LEU A 113 -2.57 36.56 13.93
C LEU A 113 -1.06 36.31 13.92
N THR A 114 -0.29 37.39 14.06
CA THR A 114 1.17 37.37 14.21
C THR A 114 1.55 37.50 15.68
N SER A 115 2.60 36.79 16.06
CA SER A 115 3.28 36.81 17.35
C SER A 115 2.45 36.40 18.59
N GLN A 116 1.46 35.50 18.48
CA GLN A 116 0.78 34.90 19.62
C GLN A 116 1.03 33.38 19.74
N GLN A 117 1.15 32.89 20.97
CA GLN A 117 1.11 31.45 21.20
C GLN A 117 -0.31 30.96 20.84
N LEU A 118 -0.46 30.41 19.64
CA LEU A 118 -1.76 30.01 19.14
C LEU A 118 -2.29 28.79 19.92
N GLY A 119 -1.41 27.91 20.37
CA GLY A 119 -1.75 26.70 21.11
C GLY A 119 -0.84 25.54 20.75
N PHE A 120 -1.30 24.33 21.02
CA PHE A 120 -0.60 23.12 20.58
C PHE A 120 -1.15 22.67 19.23
N PHE A 121 -0.26 22.35 18.30
CA PHE A 121 -0.64 21.88 16.97
C PHE A 121 -0.15 20.46 16.75
N TYR A 122 -0.96 19.69 16.05
CA TYR A 122 -0.62 18.36 15.57
C TYR A 122 -1.26 18.10 14.21
N THR A 123 -0.68 17.19 13.45
CA THR A 123 -1.18 16.79 12.14
C THR A 123 -1.95 15.48 12.27
N GLU A 124 -3.11 15.41 11.61
CA GLU A 124 -3.83 14.16 11.35
C GLU A 124 -3.77 13.88 9.85
N VAL A 125 -3.54 12.63 9.46
CA VAL A 125 -3.54 12.19 8.06
C VAL A 125 -4.37 10.94 7.92
N THR A 126 -5.33 10.89 7.01
CA THR A 126 -6.08 9.66 6.69
C THR A 126 -5.75 9.24 5.27
N LEU A 127 -5.19 8.06 5.09
CA LEU A 127 -5.03 7.46 3.76
C LEU A 127 -6.39 6.93 3.28
N GLY A 128 -6.73 7.26 2.03
CA GLY A 128 -7.98 6.89 1.37
C GLY A 128 -7.81 5.80 0.31
N ALA A 129 -8.95 5.31 -0.19
CA ALA A 129 -9.04 4.15 -1.08
C ALA A 129 -8.08 4.21 -2.29
N ILE A 130 -7.51 3.05 -2.56
CA ILE A 130 -6.56 2.79 -3.62
C ILE A 130 -7.28 2.14 -4.81
N GLY A 131 -7.13 2.73 -6.01
CA GLY A 131 -7.45 2.05 -7.27
C GLY A 131 -6.37 1.01 -7.59
N GLY A 132 -6.76 -0.13 -8.15
CA GLY A 132 -5.87 -1.27 -8.40
C GLY A 132 -5.98 -2.32 -7.29
N GLY A 133 -6.62 -3.44 -7.61
CA GLY A 133 -7.19 -4.37 -6.62
C GLY A 133 -6.20 -4.94 -5.62
N GLY A 134 -6.43 -4.67 -4.33
CA GLY A 134 -5.84 -5.42 -3.21
C GLY A 134 -5.03 -4.59 -2.21
N ALA A 135 -5.21 -3.28 -2.12
CA ALA A 135 -4.45 -2.52 -1.15
C ALA A 135 -5.13 -2.45 0.23
N ASP A 136 -4.37 -2.83 1.27
CA ASP A 136 -4.74 -2.70 2.68
C ASP A 136 -4.09 -1.42 3.24
N ILE A 137 -4.86 -0.63 3.98
CA ILE A 137 -4.40 0.65 4.52
C ILE A 137 -4.23 0.47 6.02
N ARG A 138 -3.00 0.57 6.51
CA ARG A 138 -2.69 0.39 7.93
C ARG A 138 -2.30 1.70 8.58
N GLU A 139 -3.06 1.93 9.64
CA GLU A 139 -3.03 2.95 10.70
C GLU A 139 -2.48 4.34 10.42
N ILE A 140 -3.22 5.27 11.00
CA ILE A 140 -3.10 6.71 10.92
C ILE A 140 -2.63 7.16 12.29
N THR A 141 -1.38 7.60 12.37
CA THR A 141 -0.86 8.11 13.65
C THR A 141 -0.96 9.63 13.63
N PRO A 142 -1.73 10.26 14.53
CA PRO A 142 -1.58 11.70 14.75
C PRO A 142 -0.14 11.99 15.17
N SER A 143 0.42 13.10 14.72
CA SER A 143 1.76 13.47 15.16
C SER A 143 1.75 13.95 16.61
N ASN A 144 2.94 13.99 17.23
CA ASN A 144 3.09 14.64 18.52
C ASN A 144 2.65 16.10 18.43
N SER A 145 1.93 16.56 19.45
CA SER A 145 1.56 17.95 19.56
C SER A 145 2.74 18.80 20.02
N MET A 146 2.93 19.98 19.44
CA MET A 146 3.93 20.94 19.92
C MET A 146 3.35 22.35 20.05
N PRO A 147 3.87 23.19 20.95
CA PRO A 147 3.50 24.59 20.98
C PRO A 147 4.06 25.29 19.74
N LEU A 148 3.19 25.93 18.96
CA LEU A 148 3.61 26.78 17.85
C LEU A 148 3.11 28.20 18.03
N TYR A 149 3.95 29.11 17.55
CA TYR A 149 3.68 30.54 17.51
C TYR A 149 3.32 30.88 16.07
N CYS A 150 2.13 31.42 15.90
CA CYS A 150 1.90 32.46 14.92
C CYS A 150 1.51 33.64 15.78
#